data_AF-A0A538QE66-F1
#
_entry.id   AF-A0A538QE66-F1
#
_cell.length_a   1.000
_cell.length_b   1.000
_cell.length_c   1.000
_cell.angle_alpha   90.00
_cell.angle_beta   90.00
_cell.angle_gamma   90.00
#
_symmetry.space_group_name_H-M   'P 1'
#
loop_
_entity.id
_entity.type
_entity.pdbx_description
1 polymer ?
#
loop_
_entity_poly.entity_id
_entity_poly.type
_entity_poly.pdbx_seq_one_letter_code
_entity_poly.pdbx_strand_id
1 'polypeptide(L)'
;MRAVLVLGVVLVGGCYNPTLRNCTVQCSGPGDCGNGQVCGSDGWCAAADVAGRCDPLAAAADAQSAPIDADSACLTACTNGTCQRGVCVIDCSVSGSCLTDVLCPAGVPCRVVCGDHACQHRVDCRMASLCVIECSGIGSCADEVRCGTQHCWISCSGSGSCKHIRCGDACACDATCSGANACIEASECPQGGACRLGEGCTSSGSCNTCG
;
A
#
# COMPACT_ATOMS: atom_id res chain seq x y z
N MET A 1 53.74 6.04 -15.17
CA MET A 1 53.45 6.11 -13.71
C MET A 1 52.40 5.03 -13.43
N ARG A 2 52.72 4.01 -12.64
CA ARG A 2 51.82 2.87 -12.35
C ARG A 2 51.03 3.17 -11.07
N ALA A 3 49.73 3.33 -11.19
CA ALA A 3 48.83 3.52 -10.05
C ALA A 3 48.50 2.15 -9.42
N VAL A 4 48.90 1.95 -8.17
CA VAL A 4 48.58 0.77 -7.38
C VAL A 4 47.29 1.06 -6.62
N LEU A 5 46.23 0.33 -6.96
CA LEU A 5 44.90 0.47 -6.35
C LEU A 5 44.80 -0.51 -5.18
N VAL A 6 44.84 0.02 -3.95
CA VAL A 6 44.73 -0.77 -2.72
C VAL A 6 43.25 -0.92 -2.37
N LEU A 7 42.74 -2.14 -2.54
CA LEU A 7 41.38 -2.51 -2.18
C LEU A 7 41.35 -2.81 -0.66
N GLY A 8 40.87 -1.85 0.13
CA GLY A 8 40.66 -2.03 1.57
C GLY A 8 39.36 -2.78 1.84
N VAL A 9 39.45 -4.03 2.29
CA VAL A 9 38.30 -4.81 2.75
C VAL A 9 37.99 -4.40 4.18
N VAL A 10 36.89 -3.66 4.37
CA VAL A 10 36.35 -3.33 5.70
C VAL A 10 35.47 -4.49 6.14
N LEU A 11 35.98 -5.33 7.04
CA LEU A 11 35.20 -6.35 7.73
C LEU A 11 34.36 -5.66 8.80
N VAL A 12 33.08 -5.44 8.51
CA VAL A 12 32.10 -4.95 9.49
C VAL A 12 31.79 -6.10 10.43
N GLY A 13 32.49 -6.16 11.57
CA GLY A 13 32.17 -7.09 12.64
C GLY A 13 30.82 -6.72 13.26
N GLY A 14 29.75 -7.37 12.82
CA GLY A 14 28.46 -7.27 13.49
C GLY A 14 28.63 -7.69 14.94
N CYS A 15 28.27 -6.82 15.88
CA CYS A 15 28.28 -7.11 17.31
C CYS A 15 27.23 -8.20 17.62
N TYR A 16 27.62 -9.45 17.45
CA TYR A 16 26.84 -10.58 17.96
C TYR A 16 26.94 -10.55 19.49
N ASN A 17 25.85 -10.21 20.17
CA ASN A 17 25.77 -10.25 21.62
C ASN A 17 25.23 -11.63 22.05
N PRO A 18 26.08 -12.54 22.55
CA PRO A 18 25.69 -13.93 22.88
C PRO A 18 24.76 -14.03 24.09
N THR A 19 24.47 -12.92 24.78
CA THR A 19 23.54 -12.90 25.92
C THR A 19 22.07 -12.69 25.54
N LEU A 20 21.77 -12.41 24.27
CA LEU A 20 20.39 -12.34 23.78
C LEU A 20 19.84 -13.76 23.56
N ARG A 21 18.60 -14.00 24.01
CA ARG A 21 17.87 -15.27 23.92
C ARG A 21 17.61 -15.65 22.45
N ASN A 22 18.60 -16.18 21.77
CA ASN A 22 18.50 -16.51 20.35
C ASN A 22 17.93 -17.92 20.13
N CYS A 23 16.67 -18.11 20.51
CA CYS A 23 15.85 -19.30 20.16
C CYS A 23 15.48 -19.33 18.66
N THR A 24 16.38 -18.91 17.78
CA THR A 24 16.15 -18.71 16.33
C THR A 24 16.94 -19.68 15.47
N VAL A 25 17.89 -20.43 16.05
CA VAL A 25 18.70 -21.42 15.35
C VAL A 25 18.31 -22.81 15.84
N GLN A 26 17.79 -23.65 14.94
CA GLN A 26 17.49 -25.05 15.23
C GLN A 26 18.77 -25.88 15.26
N CYS A 27 18.79 -26.91 16.09
CA CYS A 27 19.91 -27.83 16.22
C CYS A 27 19.42 -29.27 16.36
N SER A 28 20.23 -30.21 15.85
CA SER A 28 20.06 -31.65 16.05
C SER A 28 21.08 -32.21 17.04
N GLY A 29 22.18 -31.49 17.27
CA GLY A 29 23.19 -31.85 18.27
C GLY A 29 24.06 -30.67 18.72
N PRO A 30 24.98 -30.91 19.67
CA PRO A 30 25.77 -29.84 20.30
C PRO A 30 26.70 -29.08 19.34
N GLY A 31 27.09 -29.70 18.22
CA GLY A 31 27.98 -29.08 17.23
C GLY A 31 27.30 -28.06 16.31
N ASP A 32 25.97 -27.99 16.33
CA ASP A 32 25.21 -27.10 15.47
C ASP A 32 25.11 -25.68 16.03
N CYS A 33 25.44 -25.51 17.31
CA CYS A 33 25.32 -24.24 18.02
C CYS A 33 26.64 -23.46 18.06
N GLY A 34 26.53 -22.12 18.07
CA GLY A 34 27.69 -21.25 18.21
C GLY A 34 28.39 -21.38 19.57
N ASN A 35 29.62 -20.89 19.67
CA ASN A 35 30.39 -20.93 20.92
C ASN A 35 29.60 -20.31 22.09
N GLY A 36 29.46 -21.07 23.18
CA GLY A 36 28.74 -20.66 24.39
C GLY A 36 27.25 -20.98 24.39
N GLN A 37 26.73 -21.58 23.31
CA GLN A 37 25.36 -22.08 23.24
C GLN A 37 25.31 -23.60 23.41
N VAL A 38 24.15 -24.09 23.87
CA VAL A 38 23.85 -25.50 24.04
C VAL A 38 22.60 -25.82 23.24
N CYS A 39 22.61 -26.95 22.55
CA CYS A 39 21.42 -27.47 21.90
C CYS A 39 20.46 -28.00 22.97
N GLY A 40 19.34 -27.31 23.16
CA GLY A 40 18.32 -27.70 24.12
C GLY A 40 17.53 -28.93 23.68
N SER A 41 16.83 -29.57 24.62
CA SER A 41 15.92 -30.70 24.32
C SER A 41 14.72 -30.31 23.44
N ASP A 42 14.48 -29.01 23.31
CA ASP A 42 13.51 -28.36 22.42
C ASP A 42 14.01 -28.23 20.98
N GLY A 43 15.26 -28.61 20.69
CA GLY A 43 15.84 -28.56 19.34
C GLY A 43 16.31 -27.17 18.93
N TRP A 44 16.57 -26.27 19.89
CA TRP A 44 17.04 -24.91 19.62
C TRP A 44 18.35 -24.61 20.35
N CYS A 45 19.22 -23.82 19.70
CA CYS A 45 20.43 -23.31 20.32
C CYS A 45 20.10 -22.14 21.24
N ALA A 46 20.51 -22.22 22.51
CA ALA A 46 20.38 -21.12 23.46
C ALA A 46 21.56 -21.10 24.44
N ALA A 47 21.70 -20.05 25.24
CA ALA A 47 22.60 -20.07 26.38
C ALA A 47 22.24 -21.22 27.34
N ALA A 48 23.24 -21.78 28.04
CA ALA A 48 23.08 -23.01 28.83
C ALA A 48 21.99 -22.92 29.93
N ASP A 49 21.72 -21.72 30.45
CA ASP A 49 20.68 -21.46 31.46
C ASP A 49 19.26 -21.35 30.88
N VAL A 50 19.15 -21.24 29.55
CA VAL A 50 17.89 -21.07 28.81
C VAL A 50 17.57 -22.28 27.91
N ALA A 51 18.56 -23.09 27.54
CA ALA A 51 18.37 -24.28 26.68
C ALA A 51 17.29 -25.23 27.22
N GLY A 52 16.38 -25.70 26.33
CA GLY A 52 15.22 -26.51 26.72
C GLY A 52 14.00 -25.71 27.18
N ARG A 53 14.07 -24.37 27.13
CA ARG A 53 12.97 -23.45 27.48
C ARG A 53 12.65 -22.48 26.35
N CYS A 54 13.09 -22.76 25.13
CA CYS A 54 12.67 -22.02 23.95
C CYS A 54 11.24 -22.42 23.59
N ASP A 55 10.30 -21.52 23.85
CA ASP A 55 8.95 -21.63 23.33
C ASP A 55 8.88 -20.85 22.01
N PRO A 56 8.94 -21.52 20.84
CA PRO A 56 8.85 -20.85 19.54
C PRO A 56 7.49 -20.15 19.33
N LEU A 57 6.47 -20.46 20.16
CA LEU A 57 5.17 -19.80 20.11
C LEU A 57 5.14 -18.54 20.97
N ALA A 58 5.91 -18.46 22.06
CA ALA A 58 5.99 -17.26 22.88
C ALA A 58 6.72 -16.11 22.17
N ALA A 59 7.75 -16.40 21.37
CA ALA A 59 8.45 -15.38 20.59
C ALA A 59 7.62 -14.81 19.42
N ALA A 60 6.48 -15.42 19.09
CA ALA A 60 5.53 -14.92 18.09
C ALA A 60 4.40 -14.07 18.70
N ALA A 61 4.25 -14.06 20.04
CA ALA A 61 3.17 -13.35 20.72
C ALA A 61 3.38 -11.83 20.80
N ASP A 62 4.60 -11.35 20.57
CA ASP A 62 4.97 -9.94 20.71
C ASP A 62 4.82 -9.16 19.39
N ALA A 63 4.64 -9.86 18.26
CA ALA A 63 4.59 -9.28 16.91
C ALA A 63 3.18 -9.25 16.29
N GLN A 64 2.17 -9.71 17.02
CA GLN A 64 0.79 -9.44 16.67
C GLN A 64 0.33 -8.25 17.50
N SER A 65 0.62 -7.04 17.01
CA SER A 65 -0.36 -5.96 17.18
C SER A 65 -1.70 -6.60 16.86
N ALA A 66 -2.56 -6.79 17.87
CA ALA A 66 -3.92 -7.26 17.64
C ALA A 66 -4.41 -6.47 16.43
N PRO A 67 -4.99 -7.12 15.40
CA PRO A 67 -5.47 -6.39 14.24
C PRO A 67 -6.28 -5.23 14.79
N ILE A 68 -5.78 -4.00 14.62
CA ILE A 68 -6.60 -2.81 14.85
C ILE A 68 -7.85 -3.17 14.08
N ASP A 69 -8.99 -3.29 14.77
CA ASP A 69 -10.24 -3.70 14.16
C ASP A 69 -10.48 -2.73 13.01
N ALA A 70 -9.98 -3.05 11.82
CA ALA A 70 -9.86 -2.10 10.71
C ALA A 70 -11.27 -1.65 10.30
N ASP A 71 -12.24 -2.50 10.59
CA ASP A 71 -13.66 -2.25 10.53
C ASP A 71 -14.11 -1.15 11.51
N SER A 72 -13.63 -1.06 12.74
CA SER A 72 -14.05 -0.03 13.71
C SER A 72 -13.65 1.40 13.29
N ALA A 73 -12.40 1.58 12.83
CA ALA A 73 -11.91 2.86 12.32
C ALA A 73 -12.66 3.26 11.05
N CYS A 74 -12.87 2.30 10.14
CA CYS A 74 -13.60 2.50 8.91
C CYS A 74 -15.09 2.80 9.14
N LEU A 75 -15.77 2.11 10.06
CA LEU A 75 -17.16 2.39 10.45
C LEU A 75 -17.34 3.80 11.02
N THR A 76 -16.33 4.30 11.75
CA THR A 76 -16.36 5.65 12.32
C THR A 76 -16.13 6.72 11.25
N ALA A 77 -15.21 6.47 10.31
CA ALA A 77 -14.81 7.46 9.31
C ALA A 77 -15.69 7.48 8.05
N CYS A 78 -16.21 6.33 7.62
CA CYS A 78 -16.96 6.15 6.38
C CYS A 78 -18.43 6.58 6.51
N THR A 79 -18.69 7.89 6.55
CA THR A 79 -20.06 8.43 6.71
C THR A 79 -20.89 8.45 5.43
N ASN A 80 -20.24 8.43 4.26
CA ASN A 80 -20.88 8.53 2.94
C ASN A 80 -20.93 7.18 2.19
N GLY A 81 -20.66 6.06 2.88
CA GLY A 81 -20.55 4.75 2.25
C GLY A 81 -20.81 3.61 3.23
N THR A 82 -20.42 2.40 2.81
CA THR A 82 -20.49 1.20 3.65
C THR A 82 -19.09 0.67 3.89
N CYS A 83 -18.74 0.41 5.15
CA CYS A 83 -17.48 -0.23 5.45
C CYS A 83 -17.53 -1.73 5.12
N GLN A 84 -16.60 -2.20 4.29
CA GLN A 84 -16.45 -3.61 3.92
C GLN A 84 -15.00 -4.04 4.13
N ARG A 85 -14.74 -4.83 5.17
CA ARG A 85 -13.40 -5.37 5.49
C ARG A 85 -12.33 -4.27 5.61
N GLY A 86 -12.66 -3.19 6.33
CA GLY A 86 -11.80 -2.01 6.49
C GLY A 86 -11.75 -1.05 5.29
N VAL A 87 -12.50 -1.29 4.22
CA VAL A 87 -12.58 -0.39 3.04
C VAL A 87 -13.91 0.38 3.06
N CYS A 88 -13.85 1.69 2.93
CA CYS A 88 -15.03 2.53 2.73
C CYS A 88 -15.51 2.41 1.27
N VAL A 89 -16.61 1.72 1.04
CA VAL A 89 -17.20 1.54 -0.29
C VAL A 89 -18.31 2.57 -0.50
N ILE A 90 -18.13 3.46 -1.48
CA ILE A 90 -19.12 4.42 -1.94
C ILE A 90 -19.65 3.93 -3.29
N ASP A 91 -20.85 3.35 -3.27
CA ASP A 91 -21.48 2.75 -4.45
C ASP A 91 -22.47 3.74 -5.08
N CYS A 92 -22.07 4.34 -6.19
CA CYS A 92 -22.86 5.23 -7.04
C CYS A 92 -23.19 4.54 -8.38
N SER A 93 -23.32 3.21 -8.41
CA SER A 93 -23.59 2.44 -9.64
C SER A 93 -24.96 2.73 -10.27
N VAL A 94 -25.93 3.21 -9.48
CA VAL A 94 -27.23 3.66 -9.99
C VAL A 94 -27.05 4.93 -10.81
N SER A 95 -27.64 4.99 -12.00
CA SER A 95 -27.49 6.13 -12.90
C SER A 95 -27.93 7.45 -12.26
N GLY A 96 -27.12 8.49 -12.45
CA GLY A 96 -27.36 9.82 -11.89
C GLY A 96 -27.18 9.91 -10.38
N SER A 97 -26.52 8.94 -9.74
CA SER A 97 -26.26 8.96 -8.29
C SER A 97 -25.04 9.82 -7.94
N CYS A 98 -24.93 10.20 -6.66
CA CYS A 98 -23.82 10.99 -6.14
C CYS A 98 -23.65 12.31 -6.91
N LEU A 99 -24.73 13.10 -6.96
CA LEU A 99 -24.80 14.42 -7.60
C LEU A 99 -24.09 15.53 -6.81
N THR A 100 -23.26 15.17 -5.85
CA THR A 100 -22.42 16.09 -5.07
C THR A 100 -21.00 15.54 -5.05
N ASP A 101 -20.07 16.30 -4.48
CA ASP A 101 -18.70 15.83 -4.29
C ASP A 101 -18.69 14.49 -3.51
N VAL A 102 -17.92 13.53 -4.01
CA VAL A 102 -17.66 12.25 -3.34
C VAL A 102 -16.36 12.39 -2.55
N LEU A 103 -16.46 12.42 -1.23
CA LEU A 103 -15.32 12.62 -0.34
C LEU A 103 -14.95 11.31 0.35
N CYS A 104 -13.75 10.80 0.07
CA CYS A 104 -13.22 9.63 0.76
C CYS A 104 -12.67 9.98 2.15
N PRO A 105 -12.92 9.14 3.17
CA PRO A 105 -12.51 9.42 4.54
C PRO A 105 -11.00 9.40 4.75
N ALA A 106 -10.54 10.13 5.77
CA ALA A 106 -9.13 10.21 6.11
C ALA A 106 -8.59 8.89 6.70
N GLY A 107 -7.42 8.44 6.23
CA GLY A 107 -6.69 7.29 6.77
C GLY A 107 -7.30 5.92 6.47
N VAL A 108 -8.42 5.86 5.74
CA VAL A 108 -9.13 4.61 5.42
C VAL A 108 -9.06 4.34 3.92
N PRO A 109 -8.86 3.08 3.48
CA PRO A 109 -8.97 2.72 2.07
C PRO A 109 -10.37 3.04 1.54
N CYS A 110 -10.46 3.63 0.37
CA CYS A 110 -11.72 4.05 -0.23
C CYS A 110 -11.91 3.40 -1.60
N ARG A 111 -13.08 2.84 -1.86
CA ARG A 111 -13.49 2.35 -3.18
C ARG A 111 -14.74 3.10 -3.63
N VAL A 112 -14.66 3.74 -4.80
CA VAL A 112 -15.77 4.49 -5.40
C VAL A 112 -16.17 3.83 -6.71
N VAL A 113 -17.46 3.53 -6.87
CA VAL A 113 -18.02 2.95 -8.10
C VAL A 113 -19.03 3.91 -8.70
N CYS A 114 -18.82 4.37 -9.93
CA CYS A 114 -19.69 5.34 -10.60
C CYS A 114 -20.33 4.72 -11.85
N GLY A 115 -21.66 4.68 -11.86
CA GLY A 115 -22.48 4.28 -13.01
C GLY A 115 -22.75 5.42 -13.99
N ASP A 116 -23.74 5.24 -14.87
CA ASP A 116 -24.05 6.21 -15.92
C ASP A 116 -24.44 7.57 -15.36
N HIS A 117 -23.76 8.62 -15.79
CA HIS A 117 -23.91 9.97 -15.28
C HIS A 117 -23.80 10.08 -13.74
N ALA A 118 -23.18 9.12 -13.06
CA ALA A 118 -22.93 9.22 -11.62
C ALA A 118 -21.64 10.00 -11.33
N CYS A 119 -21.50 10.50 -10.11
CA CYS A 119 -20.31 11.22 -9.68
C CYS A 119 -20.01 12.41 -10.63
N GLN A 120 -21.02 13.21 -10.96
CA GLN A 120 -20.89 14.34 -11.90
C GLN A 120 -19.94 15.42 -11.40
N HIS A 121 -19.71 15.47 -10.10
CA HIS A 121 -18.83 16.42 -9.43
C HIS A 121 -17.49 15.77 -9.06
N ARG A 122 -16.75 16.37 -8.13
CA ARG A 122 -15.40 15.93 -7.79
C ARG A 122 -15.42 14.63 -6.98
N VAL A 123 -14.55 13.69 -7.34
CA VAL A 123 -14.17 12.56 -6.49
C VAL A 123 -12.85 12.90 -5.81
N ASP A 124 -12.88 13.15 -4.49
CA ASP A 124 -11.74 13.63 -3.71
C ASP A 124 -11.21 12.54 -2.76
N CYS A 125 -10.05 12.01 -3.10
CA CYS A 125 -9.34 10.98 -2.37
C CYS A 125 -8.14 11.48 -1.56
N ARG A 126 -8.02 12.80 -1.34
CA ARG A 126 -6.78 13.38 -0.79
C ARG A 126 -6.36 12.83 0.57
N MET A 127 -7.32 12.45 1.38
CA MET A 127 -7.10 12.00 2.75
C MET A 127 -7.09 10.48 2.89
N ALA A 128 -7.49 9.72 1.86
CA ALA A 128 -7.60 8.26 1.92
C ALA A 128 -6.21 7.60 2.01
N SER A 129 -6.11 6.45 2.68
CA SER A 129 -4.86 5.68 2.75
C SER A 129 -4.59 4.84 1.49
N LEU A 130 -5.63 4.58 0.71
CA LEU A 130 -5.62 3.95 -0.61
C LEU A 130 -6.91 4.38 -1.31
N CYS A 131 -6.87 4.65 -2.61
CA CYS A 131 -8.05 5.05 -3.36
C CYS A 131 -8.21 4.20 -4.63
N VAL A 132 -9.38 3.57 -4.80
CA VAL A 132 -9.76 2.81 -5.99
C VAL A 132 -11.04 3.43 -6.56
N ILE A 133 -10.99 3.86 -7.82
CA ILE A 133 -12.10 4.55 -8.49
C ILE A 133 -12.43 3.82 -9.78
N GLU A 134 -13.71 3.46 -9.94
CA GLU A 134 -14.24 2.77 -11.10
C GLU A 134 -15.32 3.63 -11.78
N CYS A 135 -14.95 4.35 -12.84
CA CYS A 135 -15.82 5.20 -13.64
C CYS A 135 -16.28 4.42 -14.89
N SER A 136 -17.23 3.49 -14.68
CA SER A 136 -17.67 2.54 -15.71
C SER A 136 -18.82 3.06 -16.58
N GLY A 137 -19.63 3.98 -16.04
CA GLY A 137 -20.77 4.54 -16.76
C GLY A 137 -20.42 5.69 -17.71
N ILE A 138 -21.29 5.95 -18.67
CA ILE A 138 -21.17 7.06 -19.62
C ILE A 138 -21.18 8.39 -18.85
N GLY A 139 -20.19 9.24 -19.11
CA GLY A 139 -20.04 10.53 -18.44
C GLY A 139 -19.95 10.41 -16.91
N SER A 140 -19.44 9.29 -16.39
CA SER A 140 -19.11 9.15 -14.97
C SER A 140 -17.83 9.92 -14.63
N CYS A 141 -17.74 10.46 -13.42
CA CYS A 141 -16.55 11.22 -12.99
C CYS A 141 -16.25 12.39 -13.95
N ALA A 142 -17.31 13.11 -14.35
CA ALA A 142 -17.29 14.06 -15.47
C ALA A 142 -16.55 15.36 -15.18
N ASP A 143 -16.32 15.69 -13.92
CA ASP A 143 -15.58 16.88 -13.49
C ASP A 143 -14.12 16.53 -13.20
N GLU A 144 -13.78 16.26 -11.94
CA GLU A 144 -12.40 16.03 -11.49
C GLU A 144 -12.29 14.80 -10.60
N VAL A 145 -11.27 13.97 -10.87
CA VAL A 145 -10.77 12.95 -9.94
C VAL A 145 -9.48 13.46 -9.31
N ARG A 146 -9.46 13.60 -7.98
CA ARG A 146 -8.31 14.13 -7.25
C ARG A 146 -7.75 13.11 -6.27
N CYS A 147 -6.55 12.64 -6.56
CA CYS A 147 -5.82 11.72 -5.69
C CYS A 147 -5.05 12.46 -4.59
N GLY A 148 -4.82 11.77 -3.47
CA GLY A 148 -3.99 12.24 -2.37
C GLY A 148 -2.52 11.91 -2.52
N THR A 149 -1.82 11.83 -1.39
CA THR A 149 -0.41 11.45 -1.35
C THR A 149 -0.16 9.95 -1.48
N GLN A 150 -1.22 9.15 -1.33
CA GLN A 150 -1.17 7.69 -1.33
C GLN A 150 -1.40 7.11 -2.72
N HIS A 151 -1.35 5.77 -2.83
CA HIS A 151 -1.61 5.07 -4.08
C HIS A 151 -3.06 5.28 -4.54
N CYS A 152 -3.21 5.65 -5.81
CA CYS A 152 -4.48 5.88 -6.45
C CYS A 152 -4.63 5.01 -7.71
N TRP A 153 -5.69 4.20 -7.77
CA TRP A 153 -6.05 3.39 -8.92
C TRP A 153 -7.35 3.90 -9.53
N ILE A 154 -7.35 4.24 -10.81
CA ILE A 154 -8.47 4.83 -11.54
C ILE A 154 -8.73 4.00 -12.80
N SER A 155 -9.98 3.56 -12.99
CA SER A 155 -10.42 2.88 -14.21
C SER A 155 -11.54 3.67 -14.87
N CYS A 156 -11.29 4.14 -16.09
CA CYS A 156 -12.17 5.00 -16.87
C CYS A 156 -12.60 4.26 -18.15
N SER A 157 -13.56 3.35 -18.01
CA SER A 157 -14.07 2.52 -19.11
C SER A 157 -15.34 3.09 -19.75
N GLY A 158 -16.04 3.99 -19.06
CA GLY A 158 -17.20 4.69 -19.61
C GLY A 158 -16.83 5.72 -20.67
N SER A 159 -17.69 5.90 -21.68
CA SER A 159 -17.50 6.96 -22.69
C SER A 159 -17.56 8.34 -22.04
N GLY A 160 -16.58 9.20 -22.32
CA GLY A 160 -16.47 10.54 -21.73
C GLY A 160 -16.25 10.54 -20.22
N SER A 161 -15.76 9.43 -19.65
CA SER A 161 -15.45 9.33 -18.22
C SER A 161 -14.11 9.99 -17.87
N CYS A 162 -13.96 10.33 -16.58
CA CYS A 162 -12.71 10.87 -16.01
C CYS A 162 -12.15 12.04 -16.81
N LYS A 163 -12.94 13.11 -16.93
CA LYS A 163 -12.58 14.24 -17.77
C LYS A 163 -11.24 14.86 -17.36
N HIS A 164 -11.05 15.11 -16.07
CA HIS A 164 -9.82 15.64 -15.48
C HIS A 164 -9.31 14.74 -14.35
N ILE A 165 -8.03 14.34 -14.40
CA ILE A 165 -7.38 13.52 -13.38
C ILE A 165 -6.21 14.32 -12.77
N ARG A 166 -6.23 14.51 -11.45
CA ARG A 166 -5.16 15.15 -10.68
C ARG A 166 -4.49 14.16 -9.74
N CYS A 167 -3.33 13.70 -10.14
CA CYS A 167 -2.46 12.81 -9.37
C CYS A 167 -1.16 13.49 -8.92
N GLY A 168 -0.99 14.80 -9.08
CA GLY A 168 0.30 15.49 -8.85
C GLY A 168 0.93 15.26 -7.47
N ASP A 169 0.10 15.04 -6.44
CA ASP A 169 0.54 14.81 -5.07
C ASP A 169 0.77 13.32 -4.73
N ALA A 170 0.33 12.39 -5.59
CA ALA A 170 0.32 10.95 -5.31
C ALA A 170 1.70 10.31 -5.43
N CYS A 171 2.05 9.43 -4.49
CA CYS A 171 3.26 8.60 -4.58
C CYS A 171 3.18 7.60 -5.75
N ALA A 172 1.97 7.13 -6.09
CA ALA A 172 1.70 6.24 -7.20
C ALA A 172 0.30 6.52 -7.77
N CYS A 173 0.18 6.62 -9.09
CA CYS A 173 -1.10 6.82 -9.76
C CYS A 173 -1.18 5.95 -11.02
N ASP A 174 -2.13 5.03 -11.00
CA ASP A 174 -2.47 4.14 -12.10
C ASP A 174 -3.88 4.49 -12.60
N ALA A 175 -3.95 5.24 -13.68
CA ALA A 175 -5.17 5.57 -14.39
C ALA A 175 -5.19 4.85 -15.75
N THR A 176 -6.24 4.10 -16.01
CA THR A 176 -6.49 3.43 -17.30
C THR A 176 -7.71 4.04 -17.98
N CYS A 177 -7.53 4.60 -19.18
CA CYS A 177 -8.60 5.25 -19.95
C CYS A 177 -8.92 4.43 -21.20
N SER A 178 -9.90 3.53 -21.11
CA SER A 178 -10.30 2.65 -22.21
C SER A 178 -11.62 3.04 -22.87
N GLY A 179 -12.40 3.92 -22.23
CA GLY A 179 -13.64 4.46 -22.79
C GLY A 179 -13.39 5.46 -23.93
N ALA A 180 -14.32 5.55 -24.88
CA ALA A 180 -14.26 6.55 -25.94
C ALA A 180 -14.27 7.96 -25.34
N ASN A 181 -13.30 8.80 -25.69
CA ASN A 181 -13.11 10.14 -25.11
C ASN A 181 -12.94 10.14 -23.57
N ALA A 182 -12.57 9.00 -22.97
CA ALA A 182 -12.14 9.00 -21.58
C ALA A 182 -10.82 9.79 -21.45
N CYS A 183 -10.63 10.51 -20.36
CA CYS A 183 -9.41 11.29 -20.12
C CYS A 183 -9.09 12.26 -21.27
N ILE A 184 -10.14 12.91 -21.79
CA ILE A 184 -10.01 13.82 -22.93
C ILE A 184 -9.15 15.05 -22.60
N GLU A 185 -9.10 15.47 -21.34
CA GLU A 185 -8.20 16.52 -20.88
C GLU A 185 -6.90 15.92 -20.32
N ALA A 186 -5.83 16.72 -20.35
CA ALA A 186 -4.51 16.27 -19.92
C ALA A 186 -4.51 15.94 -18.41
N SER A 187 -4.17 14.70 -18.08
CA SER A 187 -4.02 14.26 -16.69
C SER A 187 -2.76 14.86 -16.05
N GLU A 188 -2.85 15.31 -14.80
CA GLU A 188 -1.72 15.78 -14.01
C GLU A 188 -1.11 14.59 -13.26
N CYS A 189 -0.16 13.88 -13.88
CA CYS A 189 0.54 12.78 -13.23
C CYS A 189 1.66 13.29 -12.27
N PRO A 190 2.09 12.49 -11.27
CA PRO A 190 3.18 12.85 -10.37
C PRO A 190 4.46 13.24 -11.14
N GLN A 191 5.16 14.28 -10.68
CA GLN A 191 6.41 14.70 -11.31
C GLN A 191 7.54 13.71 -10.99
N GLY A 192 8.28 13.26 -12.02
CA GLY A 192 9.36 12.27 -11.84
C GLY A 192 9.76 11.46 -13.07
N GLY A 193 9.17 11.71 -14.24
CA GLY A 193 9.61 11.15 -15.52
C GLY A 193 9.27 9.67 -15.77
N ALA A 194 8.86 8.91 -14.75
CA ALA A 194 8.43 7.51 -14.90
C ALA A 194 6.91 7.33 -15.05
N CYS A 195 6.11 8.34 -14.71
CA CYS A 195 4.69 8.41 -15.09
C CYS A 195 4.58 8.96 -16.52
N ARG A 196 4.19 8.11 -17.47
CA ARG A 196 3.99 8.52 -18.86
C ARG A 196 2.59 9.13 -19.04
N LEU A 197 2.53 10.26 -19.74
CA LEU A 197 1.29 10.90 -20.20
C LEU A 197 0.82 10.24 -21.51
N GLY A 198 -0.46 9.87 -21.60
CA GLY A 198 -1.06 9.20 -22.75
C GLY A 198 -2.53 8.87 -22.48
N GLU A 199 -2.92 7.60 -22.62
CA GLU A 199 -4.25 7.05 -22.28
C GLU A 199 -4.47 6.88 -20.75
N GLY A 200 -3.89 7.79 -19.96
CA GLY A 200 -3.89 7.78 -18.50
C GLY A 200 -2.52 8.07 -17.89
N CYS A 201 -2.40 7.76 -16.60
CA CYS A 201 -1.15 7.76 -15.83
C CYS A 201 -0.80 6.29 -15.52
N THR A 202 0.44 5.86 -15.63
CA THR A 202 0.83 4.52 -15.18
C THR A 202 2.06 4.63 -14.30
N SER A 203 1.96 4.16 -13.07
CA SER A 203 3.10 4.03 -12.18
C SER A 203 3.89 2.78 -12.58
N SER A 204 4.98 2.99 -13.33
CA SER A 204 5.92 1.93 -13.67
C SER A 204 7.32 2.30 -13.22
N GLY A 205 8.12 1.29 -12.82
CA GLY A 205 9.49 1.53 -12.32
C GLY A 205 9.50 2.23 -10.96
N SER A 206 10.27 3.31 -10.81
CA SER A 206 10.50 4.01 -9.54
C SER A 206 9.33 4.88 -9.05
N CYS A 207 8.22 4.94 -9.78
CA CYS A 207 7.03 5.74 -9.43
C CYS A 207 5.98 4.96 -8.62
N ASN A 208 6.30 3.77 -8.11
CA ASN A 208 5.38 2.90 -7.37
C ASN A 208 5.74 2.74 -5.87
N THR A 209 6.69 3.52 -5.36
CA THR A 209 7.12 3.43 -3.95
C THR A 209 6.51 4.58 -3.14
N CYS A 210 5.52 4.24 -2.31
CA CYS A 210 5.03 5.13 -1.26
C CYS A 210 5.91 4.92 -0.02
N GLY A 211 6.64 5.97 0.38
CA GLY A 211 7.57 5.96 1.50
C GLY A 211 6.93 6.36 2.82
#